data_AF-A0AAD5LH95-F1
#
_entry.id   AF-A0AAD5LH95-F1
#
_cell.length_a   1.000
_cell.length_b   1.000
_cell.length_c   1.000
_cell.angle_alpha   90.00
_cell.angle_beta   90.00
_cell.angle_gamma   90.00
#
_symmetry.space_group_name_H-M   'P 1'
#
loop_
_entity.id
_entity.type
_entity.pdbx_description
1 polymer ?
#
loop_
_entity_poly.entity_id
_entity_poly.type
_entity_poly.pdbx_seq_one_letter_code
_entity_poly.pdbx_strand_id
1 'polypeptide(L)'
;MAKSRRHKKSSSAAPSASSPSPSSSAPCSSSSAASSPHETEASPRQLVLHADTLGLAPPHAAFTDSVRSVLDTVEACVADELSVHVRKGREQLEAFMRREHADADADGQAFTSFEAMVATQSARWKEHVEFAKKQSKEMRVNHRFVQPSLRLAMQCTDLKVGRPGRPDDSVYKRSEYARRFMPRGNFVAEWLSPVTQETYFFPVVRAYRKFTGQEDDAEEAKDEMDEDTLSKYFTRPRSATQHVISTTKENGEAAHLAVLQRSDGAYLFAVGSKNTHMIVSSVEDIAAACAVGRQNGNDPYAAAEPIARAMLRTIDALSPENRETLCAFLAQTRATASFEMLCPSYQHVQLLDYIEQDTPVFYGLSLPTMEAPQGAEICVNPVLAYELMRSLGFRTVEYKVVPFEPTAYAARLQEIRDAWQHEGAVNLFVDDAAHVIGMEKFKTTWYVCLRAIREKAKSFLHHALSTKKTAPNENEDAVAASLETALQQLHKRFRAIKVYLALNDEVCSEYHSLGERFVQYLHDERLTACGDDAAAKQELKQRVATLFPVVWKEFLTHTGASDEIR
;
A
#
# COMPACT_ATOMS: atom_id res chain seq x y z
N MET A 1 -54.05 -22.18 23.54
CA MET A 1 -55.52 -22.08 23.33
C MET A 1 -55.87 -20.65 22.96
N ALA A 2 -56.71 -20.52 21.92
CA ALA A 2 -57.58 -19.39 21.56
C ALA A 2 -57.02 -17.96 21.37
N LYS A 3 -56.89 -17.63 20.07
CA LYS A 3 -57.02 -16.34 19.37
C LYS A 3 -57.99 -15.34 20.02
N SER A 4 -57.70 -14.04 19.89
CA SER A 4 -58.74 -13.09 19.48
C SER A 4 -58.19 -11.85 18.76
N ARG A 5 -58.91 -11.47 17.71
CA ARG A 5 -58.69 -10.39 16.73
C ARG A 5 -59.16 -9.04 17.28
N ARG A 6 -58.59 -7.95 16.79
CA ARG A 6 -59.36 -6.72 16.48
C ARG A 6 -58.84 -6.03 15.22
N HIS A 7 -59.78 -5.41 14.54
CA HIS A 7 -59.77 -4.96 13.15
C HIS A 7 -60.19 -3.47 13.12
N LYS A 8 -59.89 -2.80 11.99
CA LYS A 8 -60.44 -1.50 11.49
C LYS A 8 -59.82 -0.23 12.13
N LYS A 9 -59.62 0.90 11.43
CA LYS A 9 -60.02 1.37 10.09
C LYS A 9 -59.18 2.62 9.69
N SER A 10 -59.24 2.92 8.40
CA SER A 10 -58.68 4.00 7.56
C SER A 10 -59.12 5.46 7.83
N SER A 11 -58.28 6.44 7.41
CA SER A 11 -58.62 7.66 6.63
C SER A 11 -57.38 8.60 6.57
N SER A 12 -56.70 8.80 5.42
CA SER A 12 -56.91 9.79 4.34
C SER A 12 -56.27 11.17 4.55
N ALA A 13 -55.63 11.65 3.47
CA ALA A 13 -55.37 13.04 3.04
C ALA A 13 -53.91 13.55 3.09
N ALA A 14 -53.38 13.80 1.88
CA ALA A 14 -52.23 14.65 1.56
C ALA A 14 -52.65 16.13 1.50
N PRO A 15 -51.70 17.10 1.47
CA PRO A 15 -51.31 17.64 0.16
C PRO A 15 -49.83 18.09 0.00
N SER A 16 -49.40 18.11 -1.27
CA SER A 16 -48.42 18.99 -2.00
C SER A 16 -47.25 19.65 -1.25
N ALA A 17 -45.99 19.29 -1.53
CA ALA A 17 -45.12 19.71 -2.66
C ALA A 17 -44.40 21.07 -2.48
N SER A 18 -43.07 21.03 -2.27
CA SER A 18 -42.11 21.99 -2.83
C SER A 18 -40.66 21.46 -2.79
N SER A 19 -40.04 21.44 -3.97
CA SER A 19 -38.61 21.66 -4.30
C SER A 19 -37.49 20.80 -3.66
N PRO A 20 -36.70 20.05 -4.45
CA PRO A 20 -35.39 19.56 -4.03
C PRO A 20 -34.24 20.38 -4.67
N SER A 21 -33.28 20.79 -3.84
CA SER A 21 -31.92 21.23 -4.24
C SER A 21 -30.89 20.23 -3.67
N PRO A 22 -29.67 20.17 -4.23
CA PRO A 22 -29.05 18.89 -4.53
C PRO A 22 -28.12 18.33 -3.43
N SER A 23 -28.13 16.99 -3.40
CA SER A 23 -27.01 16.06 -3.15
C SER A 23 -26.13 16.30 -1.93
N SER A 24 -26.57 15.68 -0.84
CA SER A 24 -25.76 15.21 0.28
C SER A 24 -24.65 14.26 -0.18
N SER A 25 -23.41 14.58 0.19
CA SER A 25 -22.27 13.65 0.24
C SER A 25 -22.56 12.51 1.21
N ALA A 26 -22.56 11.27 0.70
CA ALA A 26 -22.75 10.07 1.50
C ALA A 26 -21.48 9.76 2.33
N PRO A 27 -21.57 9.54 3.65
CA PRO A 27 -20.43 9.12 4.45
C PRO A 27 -20.12 7.63 4.22
N CYS A 28 -18.93 7.34 3.71
CA CYS A 28 -18.36 5.99 3.66
C CYS A 28 -18.12 5.49 5.09
N SER A 29 -19.00 4.62 5.56
CA SER A 29 -18.84 3.85 6.78
C SER A 29 -18.29 2.47 6.44
N SER A 30 -17.03 2.17 6.81
CA SER A 30 -16.60 0.77 6.95
C SER A 30 -15.31 0.65 7.78
N SER A 31 -15.48 0.44 9.10
CA SER A 31 -14.63 -0.51 9.84
C SER A 31 -15.33 -0.85 11.16
N SER A 32 -16.38 -1.67 11.08
CA SER A 32 -16.80 -2.49 12.21
C SER A 32 -16.22 -3.89 11.99
N ALA A 33 -15.65 -4.46 13.05
CA ALA A 33 -15.41 -5.89 13.15
C ALA A 33 -16.77 -6.59 13.14
N ALA A 34 -17.30 -6.82 11.94
CA ALA A 34 -18.44 -7.69 11.72
C ALA A 34 -17.93 -9.13 11.75
N SER A 35 -18.62 -9.98 12.51
CA SER A 35 -18.57 -11.42 12.38
C SER A 35 -18.55 -11.79 10.90
N SER A 36 -17.46 -12.41 10.45
CA SER A 36 -17.23 -12.72 9.05
C SER A 36 -18.37 -13.59 8.52
N PRO A 37 -19.13 -13.13 7.51
CA PRO A 37 -19.91 -14.08 6.72
C PRO A 37 -18.90 -15.01 6.04
N HIS A 38 -19.26 -16.29 5.90
CA HIS A 38 -18.55 -17.19 5.02
C HIS A 38 -18.39 -16.49 3.66
N GLU A 39 -17.17 -16.09 3.28
CA GLU A 39 -16.84 -15.68 1.91
C GLU A 39 -17.16 -16.90 1.05
N THR A 40 -18.35 -16.93 0.46
CA THR A 40 -18.65 -17.85 -0.64
C THR A 40 -17.68 -17.50 -1.74
N GLU A 41 -16.71 -18.39 -2.00
CA GLU A 41 -15.83 -18.31 -3.17
C GLU A 41 -16.73 -18.14 -4.40
N ALA A 42 -16.80 -16.92 -4.94
CA ALA A 42 -17.45 -16.69 -6.21
C ALA A 42 -16.71 -17.53 -7.24
N SER A 43 -17.38 -18.54 -7.80
CA SER A 43 -16.79 -19.41 -8.81
C SER A 43 -16.24 -18.54 -9.95
N PRO A 44 -15.02 -18.79 -10.46
CA PRO A 44 -14.46 -18.01 -11.56
C PRO A 44 -15.45 -17.96 -12.73
N ARG A 45 -15.76 -16.76 -13.23
CA ARG A 45 -16.53 -16.67 -14.47
C ARG A 45 -15.66 -17.20 -15.60
N GLN A 46 -16.23 -18.05 -16.44
CA GLN A 46 -15.54 -18.51 -17.64
C GLN A 46 -15.22 -17.29 -18.52
N LEU A 47 -13.97 -17.15 -18.94
CA LEU A 47 -13.56 -16.13 -19.89
C LEU A 47 -14.24 -16.40 -21.23
N VAL A 48 -14.84 -15.38 -21.83
CA VAL A 48 -15.55 -15.47 -23.11
C VAL A 48 -14.95 -14.45 -24.07
N LEU A 49 -14.63 -14.89 -25.28
CA LEU A 49 -14.27 -14.00 -26.38
C LEU A 49 -15.55 -13.45 -27.02
N HIS A 50 -15.65 -12.13 -27.07
CA HIS A 50 -16.60 -11.42 -27.92
C HIS A 50 -15.95 -11.04 -29.25
N ALA A 51 -16.75 -10.83 -30.30
CA ALA A 51 -16.25 -10.48 -31.63
C ALA A 51 -15.43 -9.18 -31.65
N ASP A 52 -15.63 -8.32 -30.66
CA ASP A 52 -14.95 -7.04 -30.47
C ASP A 52 -13.84 -7.11 -29.41
N THR A 53 -13.42 -8.30 -28.96
CA THR A 53 -12.34 -8.43 -27.97
C THR A 53 -11.01 -7.92 -28.55
N LEU A 54 -10.30 -7.10 -27.78
CA LEU A 54 -9.00 -6.55 -28.13
C LEU A 54 -7.86 -7.36 -27.52
N GLY A 55 -6.73 -7.35 -28.21
CA GLY A 55 -5.49 -7.96 -27.74
C GLY A 55 -4.63 -6.98 -26.92
N LEU A 56 -3.45 -7.46 -26.53
CA LEU A 56 -2.40 -6.64 -25.94
C LEU A 56 -1.26 -6.48 -26.94
N ALA A 57 -0.61 -5.33 -26.93
CA ALA A 57 0.57 -5.09 -27.76
C ALA A 57 1.81 -5.70 -27.10
N PRO A 58 2.74 -6.29 -27.87
CA PRO A 58 4.03 -6.74 -27.33
C PRO A 58 4.80 -5.54 -26.77
N PRO A 59 5.47 -5.67 -25.62
CA PRO A 59 6.41 -4.65 -25.18
C PRO A 59 7.65 -4.65 -26.09
N HIS A 60 8.42 -3.57 -26.02
CA HIS A 60 9.65 -3.44 -26.78
C HIS A 60 10.82 -4.15 -26.07
N ALA A 61 11.74 -4.74 -26.85
CA ALA A 61 12.99 -5.31 -26.33
C ALA A 61 14.06 -4.25 -25.99
N ALA A 62 13.85 -3.01 -26.41
CA ALA A 62 14.67 -1.86 -26.10
C ALA A 62 13.80 -0.61 -25.95
N PHE A 63 14.31 0.42 -25.27
CA PHE A 63 13.60 1.69 -25.16
C PHE A 63 13.38 2.34 -26.53
N THR A 64 12.21 2.92 -26.75
CA THR A 64 11.97 3.82 -27.89
C THR A 64 12.88 5.03 -27.82
N ASP A 65 13.12 5.68 -28.96
CA ASP A 65 14.01 6.85 -29.01
C ASP A 65 13.53 8.00 -28.11
N SER A 66 12.20 8.18 -27.99
CA SER A 66 11.61 9.16 -27.06
C SER A 66 11.97 8.88 -25.60
N VAL A 67 11.74 7.65 -25.13
CA VAL A 67 12.07 7.25 -23.76
C VAL A 67 13.58 7.31 -23.54
N ARG A 68 14.37 6.81 -24.50
CA ARG A 68 15.84 6.82 -24.43
C ARG A 68 16.39 8.25 -24.31
N SER A 69 15.88 9.19 -25.11
CA SER A 69 16.31 10.59 -25.06
C SER A 69 16.08 11.22 -23.69
N VAL A 70 14.97 10.90 -23.02
CA VAL A 70 14.69 11.39 -21.67
C VAL A 70 15.63 10.74 -20.64
N LEU A 71 15.87 9.42 -20.75
CA LEU A 71 16.82 8.73 -19.88
C LEU A 71 18.26 9.26 -20.05
N ASP A 72 18.69 9.53 -21.29
CA ASP A 72 19.99 10.12 -21.59
C ASP A 72 20.11 11.54 -20.99
N THR A 73 19.03 12.32 -21.06
CA THR A 73 18.98 13.66 -20.45
C THR A 73 19.07 13.57 -18.93
N VAL A 74 18.33 12.66 -18.30
CA VAL A 74 18.40 12.40 -16.86
C VAL A 74 19.82 12.03 -16.46
N GLU A 75 20.42 11.05 -17.13
CA GLU A 75 21.79 10.59 -16.85
C GLU A 75 22.83 11.71 -17.02
N ALA A 76 22.66 12.60 -18.00
CA ALA A 76 23.56 13.74 -18.21
C ALA A 76 23.41 14.86 -17.17
N CYS A 77 22.27 14.94 -16.48
CA CYS A 77 21.98 16.03 -15.55
C CYS A 77 22.24 15.68 -14.07
N VAL A 78 22.44 14.40 -13.73
CA VAL A 78 22.74 13.99 -12.36
C VAL A 78 24.16 14.34 -11.94
N ALA A 79 24.37 14.52 -10.63
CA ALA A 79 25.70 14.70 -10.07
C ALA A 79 26.58 13.46 -10.33
N ASP A 80 27.89 13.65 -10.48
CA ASP A 80 28.86 12.59 -10.80
C ASP A 80 28.78 11.40 -9.82
N GLU A 81 28.59 11.68 -8.53
CA GLU A 81 28.43 10.69 -7.47
C GLU A 81 27.20 9.78 -7.63
N LEU A 82 26.16 10.26 -8.33
CA LEU A 82 24.94 9.49 -8.61
C LEU A 82 25.01 8.72 -9.92
N SER A 83 25.94 9.08 -10.81
CA SER A 83 26.02 8.53 -12.18
C SER A 83 26.14 7.00 -12.21
N VAL A 84 26.89 6.41 -11.28
CA VAL A 84 27.05 4.95 -11.17
C VAL A 84 25.73 4.25 -10.86
N HIS A 85 24.90 4.85 -10.00
CA HIS A 85 23.60 4.31 -9.61
C HIS A 85 22.56 4.47 -10.72
N VAL A 86 22.58 5.62 -11.41
CA VAL A 86 21.72 5.87 -12.57
C VAL A 86 22.02 4.87 -13.70
N ARG A 87 23.29 4.71 -14.06
CA ARG A 87 23.72 3.73 -15.07
C ARG A 87 23.33 2.31 -14.69
N LYS A 88 23.54 1.92 -13.43
CA LYS A 88 23.15 0.58 -12.98
C LYS A 88 21.64 0.36 -13.09
N GLY A 89 20.81 1.32 -12.71
CA GLY A 89 19.36 1.24 -12.86
C GLY A 89 18.95 1.05 -14.32
N ARG A 90 19.59 1.78 -15.23
CA ARG A 90 19.36 1.64 -16.68
C ARG A 90 19.77 0.27 -17.20
N GLU A 91 20.98 -0.18 -16.88
CA GLU A 91 21.50 -1.49 -17.28
C GLU A 91 20.57 -2.63 -16.83
N GLN A 92 20.03 -2.54 -15.61
CA GLN A 92 19.10 -3.54 -15.07
C GLN A 92 17.77 -3.57 -15.82
N LEU A 93 17.20 -2.41 -16.17
CA LEU A 93 15.98 -2.31 -16.97
C LEU A 93 16.20 -2.84 -18.39
N GLU A 94 17.29 -2.44 -19.04
CA GLU A 94 17.60 -2.92 -20.40
C GLU A 94 17.92 -4.41 -20.43
N ALA A 95 18.64 -4.93 -19.42
CA ALA A 95 18.90 -6.36 -19.29
C ALA A 95 17.61 -7.16 -19.09
N PHE A 96 16.67 -6.63 -18.29
CA PHE A 96 15.34 -7.20 -18.15
C PHE A 96 14.59 -7.22 -19.48
N MET A 97 14.53 -6.09 -20.19
CA MET A 97 13.80 -6.00 -21.48
C MET A 97 14.40 -6.94 -22.53
N ARG A 98 15.74 -7.00 -22.65
CA ARG A 98 16.41 -7.94 -23.56
C ARG A 98 16.13 -9.40 -23.22
N ARG A 99 15.96 -9.75 -21.94
CA ARG A 99 15.73 -11.14 -21.55
C ARG A 99 14.27 -11.55 -21.64
N GLU A 100 13.36 -10.67 -21.25
CA GLU A 100 11.93 -11.00 -21.11
C GLU A 100 11.11 -10.65 -22.35
N HIS A 101 11.59 -9.70 -23.17
CA HIS A 101 10.85 -9.20 -24.35
C HIS A 101 11.53 -9.56 -25.67
N ALA A 102 12.69 -10.23 -25.63
CA ALA A 102 13.35 -10.74 -26.82
C ALA A 102 13.20 -12.26 -26.93
N ASP A 103 13.04 -12.71 -28.16
CA ASP A 103 12.99 -14.12 -28.52
C ASP A 103 14.43 -14.66 -28.62
N ALA A 104 14.75 -15.61 -27.72
CA ALA A 104 16.05 -16.26 -27.68
C ALA A 104 16.33 -17.09 -28.94
N ASP A 105 15.27 -17.59 -29.60
CA ASP A 105 15.38 -18.39 -30.82
C ASP A 105 15.53 -17.51 -32.07
N ALA A 106 15.23 -16.21 -31.97
CA ALA A 106 15.33 -15.24 -33.05
C ALA A 106 16.50 -14.25 -32.87
N ASP A 107 17.65 -14.74 -32.41
CA ASP A 107 18.88 -13.94 -32.21
C ASP A 107 18.68 -12.69 -31.31
N GLY A 108 17.74 -12.74 -30.37
CA GLY A 108 17.44 -11.62 -29.47
C GLY A 108 16.61 -10.50 -30.10
N GLN A 109 15.90 -10.77 -31.21
CA GLN A 109 14.88 -9.87 -31.73
C GLN A 109 13.67 -9.78 -30.79
N ALA A 110 12.96 -8.65 -30.80
CA ALA A 110 11.74 -8.50 -30.01
C ALA A 110 10.66 -9.50 -30.44
N PHE A 111 9.87 -10.01 -29.50
CA PHE A 111 8.71 -10.84 -29.84
C PHE A 111 7.75 -10.10 -30.78
N THR A 112 7.27 -10.80 -31.81
CA THR A 112 6.35 -10.22 -32.80
C THR A 112 4.92 -10.07 -32.27
N SER A 113 4.57 -10.71 -31.16
CA SER A 113 3.26 -10.62 -30.52
C SER A 113 3.36 -10.75 -28.99
N PHE A 114 2.34 -10.23 -28.29
CA PHE A 114 2.28 -10.35 -26.84
C PHE A 114 2.11 -11.81 -26.40
N GLU A 115 1.34 -12.62 -27.15
CA GLU A 115 1.16 -14.05 -26.92
C GLU A 115 2.48 -14.81 -26.90
N ALA A 116 3.34 -14.61 -27.90
CA ALA A 116 4.64 -15.29 -27.99
C ALA A 116 5.49 -14.99 -26.75
N MET A 117 5.53 -13.71 -26.33
CA MET A 117 6.24 -13.31 -25.13
C MET A 117 5.67 -13.97 -23.86
N VAL A 118 4.35 -13.90 -23.62
CA VAL A 118 3.77 -14.46 -22.39
C VAL A 118 3.78 -15.98 -22.35
N ALA A 119 3.75 -16.65 -23.51
CA ALA A 119 3.81 -18.10 -23.61
C ALA A 119 5.05 -18.68 -22.91
N THR A 120 6.20 -18.00 -23.01
CA THR A 120 7.48 -18.42 -22.40
C THR A 120 7.41 -18.60 -20.88
N GLN A 121 6.54 -17.86 -20.19
CA GLN A 121 6.45 -17.83 -18.74
C GLN A 121 5.06 -18.21 -18.19
N SER A 122 4.06 -18.40 -19.06
CA SER A 122 2.67 -18.62 -18.68
C SER A 122 2.48 -19.82 -17.74
N ALA A 123 3.12 -20.95 -18.06
CA ALA A 123 3.02 -22.15 -17.23
C ALA A 123 3.48 -21.93 -15.78
N ARG A 124 4.55 -21.15 -15.60
CA ARG A 124 5.11 -20.84 -14.28
C ARG A 124 4.21 -19.91 -13.48
N TRP A 125 3.63 -18.89 -14.12
CA TRP A 125 2.68 -18.00 -13.45
C TRP A 125 1.39 -18.72 -13.06
N LYS A 126 0.92 -19.64 -13.90
CA LYS A 126 -0.18 -20.54 -13.56
C LYS A 126 0.16 -21.39 -12.34
N GLU A 127 1.34 -22.01 -12.32
CA GLU A 127 1.81 -22.79 -11.16
C GLU A 127 1.86 -21.94 -9.88
N HIS A 128 2.34 -20.70 -9.97
CA HIS A 128 2.40 -19.78 -8.82
C HIS A 128 1.02 -19.45 -8.26
N VAL A 129 0.04 -19.18 -9.12
CA VAL A 129 -1.36 -18.96 -8.70
C VAL A 129 -1.92 -20.23 -8.06
N GLU A 130 -1.71 -21.40 -8.66
CA GLU A 130 -2.18 -22.68 -8.12
C GLU A 130 -1.50 -23.05 -6.79
N PHE A 131 -0.21 -22.73 -6.64
CA PHE A 131 0.50 -22.89 -5.38
C PHE A 131 -0.12 -22.01 -4.29
N ALA A 132 -0.40 -20.74 -4.58
CA ALA A 132 -1.04 -19.84 -3.62
C ALA A 132 -2.44 -20.33 -3.21
N LYS A 133 -3.23 -20.88 -4.15
CA LYS A 133 -4.52 -21.52 -3.85
C LYS A 133 -4.36 -22.72 -2.91
N LYS A 134 -3.39 -23.60 -3.20
CA LYS A 134 -3.08 -24.78 -2.35
C LYS A 134 -2.59 -24.39 -0.95
N GLN A 135 -1.84 -23.30 -0.84
CA GLN A 135 -1.37 -22.73 0.42
C GLN A 135 -2.40 -21.82 1.11
N SER A 136 -3.70 -22.11 0.95
CA SER A 136 -4.78 -21.26 1.47
C SER A 136 -4.59 -20.89 2.94
N LYS A 137 -3.99 -21.75 3.78
CA LYS A 137 -3.70 -21.51 5.21
C LYS A 137 -2.79 -20.31 5.47
N GLU A 138 -1.91 -19.99 4.52
CA GLU A 138 -0.90 -18.93 4.63
C GLU A 138 -1.09 -17.82 3.59
N MET A 139 -1.81 -18.11 2.51
CA MET A 139 -2.00 -17.22 1.38
C MET A 139 -3.47 -17.03 1.05
N ARG A 140 -3.83 -15.84 0.56
CA ARG A 140 -5.15 -15.53 0.04
C ARG A 140 -5.07 -15.24 -1.45
N VAL A 141 -6.07 -15.74 -2.16
CA VAL A 141 -6.25 -15.57 -3.59
C VAL A 141 -7.57 -14.85 -3.77
N ASN A 142 -7.55 -13.64 -4.31
CA ASN A 142 -8.77 -12.87 -4.50
C ASN A 142 -8.94 -12.54 -5.98
N HIS A 143 -9.99 -13.08 -6.59
CA HIS A 143 -10.31 -12.81 -7.98
C HIS A 143 -10.81 -11.37 -8.16
N ARG A 144 -10.44 -10.79 -9.30
CA ARG A 144 -10.77 -9.43 -9.74
C ARG A 144 -11.26 -9.51 -11.17
N PHE A 145 -12.44 -8.96 -11.39
CA PHE A 145 -13.03 -8.91 -12.71
C PHE A 145 -12.60 -7.62 -13.40
N VAL A 146 -12.16 -7.76 -14.64
CA VAL A 146 -11.89 -6.63 -15.52
C VAL A 146 -13.24 -6.12 -16.04
N GLN A 147 -13.40 -4.80 -16.03
CA GLN A 147 -14.67 -4.19 -16.42
C GLN A 147 -14.90 -4.36 -17.95
N PRO A 148 -16.11 -4.80 -18.40
CA PRO A 148 -16.31 -5.22 -19.78
C PRO A 148 -16.04 -4.17 -20.86
N SER A 149 -16.17 -2.87 -20.56
CA SER A 149 -15.94 -1.82 -21.56
C SER A 149 -14.47 -1.68 -21.98
N LEU A 150 -13.54 -2.30 -21.26
CA LEU A 150 -12.15 -2.46 -21.71
C LEU A 150 -11.99 -3.46 -22.87
N ARG A 151 -13.03 -4.25 -23.18
CA ARG A 151 -13.04 -5.23 -24.27
C ARG A 151 -11.90 -6.23 -24.18
N LEU A 152 -11.53 -6.65 -22.97
CA LEU A 152 -10.52 -7.66 -22.69
C LEU A 152 -11.17 -8.92 -22.13
N ALA A 153 -10.87 -10.08 -22.72
CA ALA A 153 -11.20 -11.39 -22.15
C ALA A 153 -10.18 -11.76 -21.06
N MET A 154 -10.18 -10.99 -19.97
CA MET A 154 -9.20 -11.10 -18.89
C MET A 154 -9.88 -11.13 -17.53
N GLN A 155 -9.37 -11.97 -16.64
CA GLN A 155 -9.60 -11.87 -15.20
C GLN A 155 -8.27 -11.75 -14.49
N CYS A 156 -8.25 -11.12 -13.33
CA CYS A 156 -7.02 -10.95 -12.58
C CYS A 156 -7.18 -11.48 -11.17
N THR A 157 -6.06 -11.71 -10.50
CA THR A 157 -6.03 -12.31 -9.17
C THR A 157 -4.99 -11.62 -8.30
N ASP A 158 -5.44 -11.05 -7.17
CA ASP A 158 -4.57 -10.57 -6.12
C ASP A 158 -4.10 -11.73 -5.24
N LEU A 159 -2.80 -12.00 -5.22
CA LEU A 159 -2.15 -12.98 -4.37
C LEU A 159 -1.57 -12.30 -3.13
N LYS A 160 -1.95 -12.78 -1.94
CA LYS A 160 -1.57 -12.15 -0.67
C LYS A 160 -1.02 -13.16 0.31
N VAL A 161 -0.16 -12.70 1.20
CA VAL A 161 0.29 -13.45 2.37
C VAL A 161 -0.53 -13.03 3.58
N GLY A 162 -0.87 -13.98 4.45
CA GLY A 162 -1.63 -13.75 5.68
C GLY A 162 -3.14 -13.88 5.51
N ARG A 163 -3.85 -13.82 6.65
CA ARG A 163 -5.31 -13.93 6.74
C ARG A 163 -5.84 -12.90 7.73
N PRO A 164 -7.14 -12.53 7.66
CA PRO A 164 -7.75 -11.70 8.71
C PRO A 164 -7.43 -12.25 10.10
N GLY A 165 -6.92 -11.39 10.98
CA GLY A 165 -6.54 -11.77 12.35
C GLY A 165 -5.19 -12.48 12.50
N ARG A 166 -4.41 -12.69 11.43
CA ARG A 166 -3.04 -13.25 11.52
C ARG A 166 -2.05 -12.43 10.70
N PRO A 167 -1.05 -11.80 11.34
CA PRO A 167 -0.05 -11.02 10.62
C PRO A 167 0.75 -11.83 9.60
N ASP A 168 0.99 -11.19 8.45
CA ASP A 168 1.74 -11.76 7.34
C ASP A 168 3.23 -11.94 7.69
N ASP A 169 3.76 -11.14 8.62
CA ASP A 169 5.14 -11.19 9.11
C ASP A 169 5.55 -12.60 9.57
N SER A 170 4.66 -13.31 10.29
CA SER A 170 4.93 -14.68 10.73
C SER A 170 5.18 -15.64 9.56
N VAL A 171 4.48 -15.45 8.44
CA VAL A 171 4.61 -16.30 7.24
C VAL A 171 5.93 -15.98 6.54
N TYR A 172 6.24 -14.69 6.35
CA TYR A 172 7.50 -14.28 5.73
C TYR A 172 8.73 -14.71 6.54
N LYS A 173 8.66 -14.77 7.88
CA LYS A 173 9.76 -15.27 8.71
C LYS A 173 10.09 -16.75 8.42
N ARG A 174 9.06 -17.60 8.25
CA ARG A 174 9.26 -19.05 8.08
C ARG A 174 9.33 -19.54 6.63
N SER A 175 8.75 -18.81 5.68
CA SER A 175 8.61 -19.26 4.28
C SER A 175 9.54 -18.50 3.34
N GLU A 176 10.58 -19.18 2.84
CA GLU A 176 11.45 -18.63 1.79
C GLU A 176 10.67 -18.32 0.51
N TYR A 177 9.72 -19.19 0.15
CA TYR A 177 8.85 -18.98 -1.00
C TYR A 177 8.09 -17.65 -0.87
N ALA A 178 7.52 -17.35 0.31
CA ALA A 178 6.83 -16.09 0.53
C ALA A 178 7.79 -14.91 0.35
N ARG A 179 8.99 -14.95 0.94
CA ARG A 179 9.99 -13.88 0.81
C ARG A 179 10.40 -13.65 -0.65
N ARG A 180 10.56 -14.71 -1.44
CA ARG A 180 11.07 -14.64 -2.82
C ARG A 180 9.97 -14.30 -3.84
N PHE A 181 8.81 -14.94 -3.73
CA PHE A 181 7.79 -14.95 -4.79
C PHE A 181 6.47 -14.27 -4.41
N MET A 182 6.26 -13.90 -3.16
CA MET A 182 5.02 -13.25 -2.72
C MET A 182 5.28 -11.79 -2.29
N PRO A 183 5.45 -10.85 -3.23
CA PRO A 183 5.57 -9.44 -2.88
C PRO A 183 4.29 -8.89 -2.25
N ARG A 184 4.41 -7.73 -1.59
CA ARG A 184 3.26 -7.00 -1.03
C ARG A 184 2.62 -6.14 -2.12
N GLY A 185 1.90 -6.80 -3.03
CA GLY A 185 1.34 -6.24 -4.25
C GLY A 185 1.61 -7.18 -5.42
N ASN A 186 0.83 -8.26 -5.51
CA ASN A 186 1.04 -9.33 -6.49
C ASN A 186 -0.27 -9.59 -7.25
N PHE A 187 -0.34 -9.09 -8.48
CA PHE A 187 -1.55 -9.09 -9.31
C PHE A 187 -1.25 -9.82 -10.62
N VAL A 188 -1.86 -11.00 -10.78
CA VAL A 188 -1.62 -11.89 -11.93
C VAL A 188 -2.86 -11.92 -12.80
N ALA A 189 -2.69 -11.71 -14.10
CA ALA A 189 -3.75 -11.86 -15.10
C ALA A 189 -3.86 -13.32 -15.55
N GLU A 190 -5.09 -13.75 -15.79
CA GLU A 190 -5.48 -14.88 -16.63
C GLU A 190 -6.21 -14.30 -17.83
N TRP A 191 -5.63 -14.43 -19.02
CA TRP A 191 -6.06 -13.76 -20.25
C TRP A 191 -6.30 -14.77 -21.36
N LEU A 192 -7.50 -14.76 -21.93
CA LEU A 192 -7.85 -15.54 -23.11
C LEU A 192 -7.51 -14.71 -24.35
N SER A 193 -6.48 -15.13 -25.08
CA SER A 193 -6.02 -14.41 -26.27
C SER A 193 -7.08 -14.44 -27.37
N PRO A 194 -7.45 -13.29 -27.98
CA PRO A 194 -8.37 -13.26 -29.11
C PRO A 194 -7.76 -13.83 -30.39
N VAL A 195 -6.42 -13.97 -30.45
CA VAL A 195 -5.68 -14.45 -31.62
C VAL A 195 -5.50 -15.96 -31.58
N THR A 196 -4.94 -16.48 -30.48
CA THR A 196 -4.61 -17.91 -30.35
C THR A 196 -5.73 -18.73 -29.71
N GLN A 197 -6.70 -18.08 -29.06
CA GLN A 197 -7.74 -18.71 -28.24
C GLN A 197 -7.19 -19.55 -27.08
N GLU A 198 -5.93 -19.32 -26.70
CA GLU A 198 -5.30 -19.93 -25.53
C GLU A 198 -5.36 -19.00 -24.31
N THR A 199 -5.34 -19.60 -23.12
CA THR A 199 -5.30 -18.87 -21.85
C THR A 199 -3.87 -18.72 -21.37
N TYR A 200 -3.43 -17.48 -21.18
CA TYR A 200 -2.11 -17.14 -20.65
C TYR A 200 -2.20 -16.58 -19.23
N PHE A 201 -1.18 -16.88 -18.43
CA PHE A 201 -0.99 -16.30 -17.10
C PHE A 201 0.24 -15.41 -17.09
N PHE A 202 0.13 -14.17 -16.59
CA PHE A 202 1.27 -13.27 -16.51
C PHE A 202 1.09 -12.22 -15.41
N PRO A 203 2.20 -11.68 -14.88
CA PRO A 203 2.16 -10.66 -13.85
C PRO A 203 1.79 -9.32 -14.47
N VAL A 204 0.86 -8.63 -13.83
CA VAL A 204 0.48 -7.25 -14.18
C VAL A 204 1.10 -6.28 -13.18
N VAL A 205 0.92 -6.55 -11.88
CA VAL A 205 1.58 -5.79 -10.80
C VAL A 205 2.42 -6.76 -9.98
N ARG A 206 3.68 -6.40 -9.76
CA ARG A 206 4.58 -7.11 -8.88
C ARG A 206 5.43 -6.10 -8.13
N ALA A 207 4.93 -5.63 -7.00
CA ALA A 207 5.57 -4.66 -6.13
C ALA A 207 6.79 -5.24 -5.38
N TYR A 208 7.32 -4.48 -4.42
CA TYR A 208 8.44 -4.91 -3.58
C TYR A 208 8.15 -6.16 -2.75
N ARG A 209 9.20 -6.96 -2.60
CA ARG A 209 9.23 -8.06 -1.63
C ARG A 209 9.05 -7.48 -0.22
N LYS A 210 8.57 -8.32 0.72
CA LYS A 210 8.59 -7.92 2.13
C LYS A 210 10.04 -7.68 2.54
N PHE A 211 10.32 -6.48 3.03
CA PHE A 211 11.52 -6.16 3.79
C PHE A 211 11.13 -5.90 5.25
N THR A 212 12.07 -6.10 6.16
CA THR A 212 11.85 -5.94 7.61
C THR A 212 12.68 -4.79 8.14
N GLY A 213 12.46 -4.44 9.38
CA GLY A 213 13.25 -3.46 10.11
C GLY A 213 13.43 -3.97 11.52
N GLN A 214 14.37 -3.40 12.26
CA GLN A 214 14.53 -3.73 13.69
C GLN A 214 13.21 -3.49 14.45
N GLU A 215 12.40 -2.52 13.99
CA GLU A 215 11.19 -1.95 14.63
C GLU A 215 9.83 -2.48 14.16
N ASP A 216 9.77 -3.75 13.79
CA ASP A 216 8.49 -4.43 13.54
C ASP A 216 7.80 -4.82 14.86
N ASP A 217 6.69 -4.11 15.15
CA ASP A 217 5.77 -4.18 16.30
C ASP A 217 6.06 -5.28 17.36
N ALA A 218 6.66 -4.86 18.49
CA ALA A 218 6.97 -5.66 19.67
C ALA A 218 5.76 -6.33 20.38
N GLU A 219 4.54 -6.24 19.83
CA GLU A 219 3.43 -7.06 20.36
C GLU A 219 3.64 -8.56 20.03
N GLU A 220 4.45 -8.88 19.00
CA GLU A 220 4.64 -10.27 18.54
C GLU A 220 6.07 -10.82 18.73
N ALA A 221 7.09 -9.98 18.85
CA ALA A 221 8.48 -10.41 19.02
C ALA A 221 8.97 -10.08 20.43
N LYS A 222 9.28 -11.11 21.23
CA LYS A 222 9.91 -10.97 22.55
C LYS A 222 11.43 -10.78 22.46
N ASP A 223 12.01 -11.03 21.29
CA ASP A 223 13.45 -11.00 21.06
C ASP A 223 13.79 -9.89 20.05
N GLU A 224 14.93 -9.23 20.25
CA GLU A 224 15.55 -8.39 19.22
C GLU A 224 15.62 -9.17 17.91
N MET A 225 15.37 -8.50 16.79
CA MET A 225 15.50 -9.15 15.49
C MET A 225 16.96 -9.57 15.29
N ASP A 226 17.23 -10.86 15.41
CA ASP A 226 18.57 -11.41 15.25
C ASP A 226 19.10 -11.20 13.83
N GLU A 227 20.43 -11.13 13.72
CA GLU A 227 21.13 -10.95 12.45
C GLU A 227 20.80 -12.10 11.46
N ASP A 228 20.53 -13.31 11.98
CA ASP A 228 20.06 -14.45 11.19
C ASP A 228 18.73 -14.17 10.49
N THR A 229 17.75 -13.60 11.19
CA THR A 229 16.45 -13.25 10.61
C THR A 229 16.58 -12.12 9.61
N LEU A 230 17.40 -11.12 9.89
CA LEU A 230 17.65 -10.00 8.98
C LEU A 230 18.32 -10.47 7.68
N SER A 231 19.31 -11.36 7.78
CA SER A 231 20.04 -11.90 6.63
C SER A 231 19.13 -12.60 5.61
N LYS A 232 17.98 -13.15 6.03
CA LYS A 232 16.97 -13.79 5.16
C LYS A 232 16.30 -12.81 4.18
N TYR A 233 16.43 -11.51 4.42
CA TYR A 233 15.91 -10.44 3.57
C TYR A 233 16.98 -9.79 2.69
N PHE A 234 18.23 -10.24 2.80
CA PHE A 234 19.35 -9.79 2.00
C PHE A 234 19.71 -10.84 0.95
N THR A 235 20.22 -10.39 -0.21
CA THR A 235 20.75 -11.27 -1.26
C THR A 235 22.25 -11.52 -1.11
N ARG A 236 22.94 -10.65 -0.36
CA ARG A 236 24.36 -10.76 0.01
C ARG A 236 24.55 -10.33 1.46
N PRO A 237 25.59 -10.78 2.18
CA PRO A 237 25.85 -10.32 3.54
C PRO A 237 25.91 -8.79 3.62
N ARG A 238 25.40 -8.21 4.71
CA ARG A 238 25.40 -6.75 4.94
C ARG A 238 26.81 -6.15 4.90
N SER A 239 27.83 -6.94 5.25
CA SER A 239 29.25 -6.55 5.16
C SER A 239 29.73 -6.27 3.72
N ALA A 240 28.97 -6.65 2.68
CA ALA A 240 29.28 -6.32 1.29
C ALA A 240 28.83 -4.91 0.88
N THR A 241 28.10 -4.19 1.75
CA THR A 241 27.61 -2.84 1.48
C THR A 241 28.75 -1.85 1.30
N GLN A 242 28.72 -1.08 0.22
CA GLN A 242 29.60 0.06 -0.06
C GLN A 242 28.86 1.40 0.11
N HIS A 243 27.57 1.43 -0.23
CA HIS A 243 26.74 2.63 -0.13
C HIS A 243 25.39 2.30 0.51
N VAL A 244 24.77 3.31 1.11
CA VAL A 244 23.37 3.26 1.51
C VAL A 244 22.59 4.36 0.81
N ILE A 245 21.54 3.97 0.10
CA ILE A 245 20.52 4.90 -0.38
C ILE A 245 19.48 5.01 0.73
N SER A 246 19.46 6.14 1.43
CA SER A 246 18.52 6.41 2.52
C SER A 246 17.38 7.29 2.00
N THR A 247 16.14 6.83 2.11
CA THR A 247 14.95 7.59 1.71
C THR A 247 14.12 8.01 2.91
N THR A 248 13.37 9.10 2.80
CA THR A 248 12.26 9.35 3.73
C THR A 248 11.28 8.19 3.67
N LYS A 249 10.78 7.79 4.84
CA LYS A 249 9.62 6.91 4.92
C LYS A 249 8.38 7.79 5.06
N GLU A 250 7.70 8.02 3.94
CA GLU A 250 6.41 8.70 3.92
C GLU A 250 5.36 7.90 4.71
N ASN A 251 4.36 8.61 5.24
CA ASN A 251 3.33 8.05 6.11
C ASN A 251 1.94 8.10 5.45
N GLY A 252 1.68 7.18 4.53
CA GLY A 252 0.42 7.08 3.80
C GLY A 252 -0.02 5.65 3.52
N GLU A 253 -0.69 5.45 2.39
CA GLU A 253 -1.14 4.13 1.93
C GLU A 253 -0.29 3.65 0.74
N ALA A 254 0.20 2.42 0.81
CA ALA A 254 0.96 1.86 -0.31
C ALA A 254 0.08 1.75 -1.57
N ALA A 255 0.57 2.32 -2.66
CA ALA A 255 -0.08 2.38 -3.97
C ALA A 255 0.85 1.84 -5.06
N HIS A 256 0.27 1.21 -6.09
CA HIS A 256 1.01 0.65 -7.21
C HIS A 256 0.40 1.09 -8.54
N LEU A 257 1.27 1.23 -9.54
CA LEU A 257 0.92 1.51 -10.93
C LEU A 257 1.74 0.60 -11.84
N ALA A 258 1.07 -0.06 -12.77
CA ALA A 258 1.69 -0.67 -13.94
C ALA A 258 0.88 -0.29 -15.18
N VAL A 259 1.53 -0.23 -16.34
CA VAL A 259 0.89 0.13 -17.60
C VAL A 259 0.98 -1.05 -18.56
N LEU A 260 -0.14 -1.41 -19.16
CA LEU A 260 -0.22 -2.31 -20.31
C LEU A 260 -0.61 -1.48 -21.54
N GLN A 261 -0.23 -1.94 -22.73
CA GLN A 261 -0.70 -1.36 -23.98
C GLN A 261 -1.61 -2.35 -24.70
N ARG A 262 -2.76 -1.87 -25.14
CA ARG A 262 -3.70 -2.63 -25.98
C ARG A 262 -3.20 -2.70 -27.41
N SER A 263 -3.71 -3.66 -28.17
CA SER A 263 -3.38 -3.83 -29.58
C SER A 263 -3.77 -2.64 -30.48
N ASP A 264 -4.65 -1.75 -30.00
CA ASP A 264 -5.03 -0.50 -30.68
C ASP A 264 -4.19 0.71 -30.22
N GLY A 265 -3.13 0.48 -29.44
CA GLY A 265 -2.21 1.51 -28.95
C GLY A 265 -2.65 2.19 -27.66
N ALA A 266 -3.89 1.97 -27.19
CA ALA A 266 -4.39 2.59 -25.97
C ALA A 266 -3.71 2.01 -24.72
N TYR A 267 -3.40 2.88 -23.76
CA TYR A 267 -2.85 2.47 -22.47
C TYR A 267 -3.95 1.97 -21.51
N LEU A 268 -3.60 0.98 -20.72
CA LEU A 268 -4.38 0.47 -19.60
C LEU A 268 -3.55 0.58 -18.33
N PHE A 269 -4.17 1.04 -17.27
CA PHE A 269 -3.56 1.23 -15.97
C PHE A 269 -4.01 0.13 -15.03
N ALA A 270 -3.07 -0.66 -14.55
CA ALA A 270 -3.27 -1.52 -13.40
C ALA A 270 -2.86 -0.74 -12.15
N VAL A 271 -3.85 -0.35 -11.36
CA VAL A 271 -3.66 0.57 -10.23
C VAL A 271 -4.35 0.04 -8.98
N GLY A 272 -3.77 0.29 -7.82
CA GLY A 272 -4.36 -0.17 -6.57
C GLY A 272 -3.49 -0.01 -5.34
N SER A 273 -3.93 -0.63 -4.25
CA SER A 273 -3.24 -0.66 -2.97
C SER A 273 -2.30 -1.86 -2.85
N LYS A 274 -1.62 -2.00 -1.70
CA LYS A 274 -0.90 -3.22 -1.29
C LYS A 274 -1.61 -4.54 -1.64
N ASN A 275 -2.93 -4.56 -1.51
CA ASN A 275 -3.73 -5.78 -1.50
C ASN A 275 -4.84 -5.80 -2.56
N THR A 276 -5.15 -4.71 -3.23
CA THR A 276 -6.26 -4.72 -4.18
C THR A 276 -5.91 -3.86 -5.36
N HIS A 277 -5.98 -4.45 -6.56
CA HIS A 277 -5.75 -3.76 -7.82
C HIS A 277 -6.94 -3.89 -8.76
N MET A 278 -7.08 -2.91 -9.65
CA MET A 278 -8.03 -2.88 -10.74
C MET A 278 -7.33 -2.52 -12.04
N ILE A 279 -7.94 -2.86 -13.18
CA ILE A 279 -7.51 -2.40 -14.50
C ILE A 279 -8.54 -1.41 -15.01
N VAL A 280 -8.07 -0.23 -15.43
CA VAL A 280 -8.88 0.90 -15.92
C VAL A 280 -8.14 1.59 -17.06
N SER A 281 -8.85 2.32 -17.93
CA SER A 281 -8.24 3.17 -18.97
C SER A 281 -8.35 4.67 -18.65
N SER A 282 -9.32 5.05 -17.82
CA SER A 282 -9.53 6.44 -17.37
C SER A 282 -10.13 6.52 -15.97
N VAL A 283 -10.31 7.74 -15.45
CA VAL A 283 -10.95 8.00 -14.15
C VAL A 283 -12.41 7.54 -14.14
N GLU A 284 -13.10 7.64 -15.27
CA GLU A 284 -14.51 7.23 -15.45
C GLU A 284 -14.67 5.71 -15.30
N ASP A 285 -13.70 4.94 -15.78
CA ASP A 285 -13.71 3.47 -15.70
C ASP A 285 -13.65 2.94 -14.27
N ILE A 286 -13.13 3.72 -13.31
CA ILE A 286 -13.03 3.31 -11.91
C ILE A 286 -14.40 2.99 -11.34
N ALA A 287 -15.41 3.82 -11.64
CA ALA A 287 -16.77 3.59 -11.14
C ALA A 287 -17.37 2.30 -11.72
N ALA A 288 -17.09 2.00 -13.00
CA ALA A 288 -17.49 0.76 -13.65
C ALA A 288 -16.77 -0.45 -13.03
N ALA A 289 -15.47 -0.36 -12.79
CA ALA A 289 -14.70 -1.41 -12.11
C ALA A 289 -15.25 -1.70 -10.70
N CYS A 290 -15.53 -0.66 -9.91
CA CYS A 290 -16.16 -0.80 -8.59
C CYS A 290 -17.54 -1.45 -8.66
N ALA A 291 -18.37 -1.04 -9.63
CA ALA A 291 -19.69 -1.62 -9.84
C ALA A 291 -19.63 -3.11 -10.16
N VAL A 292 -18.69 -3.54 -11.01
CA VAL A 292 -18.47 -4.96 -11.32
C VAL A 292 -17.99 -5.73 -10.07
N GLY A 293 -17.06 -5.16 -9.29
CA GLY A 293 -16.59 -5.76 -8.04
C GLY A 293 -17.71 -6.02 -7.03
N ARG A 294 -18.61 -5.05 -6.88
CA ARG A 294 -19.77 -5.13 -5.96
C ARG A 294 -20.82 -6.17 -6.35
N GLN A 295 -20.82 -6.70 -7.57
CA GLN A 295 -21.77 -7.74 -7.98
C GLN A 295 -21.67 -9.01 -7.12
N ASN A 296 -20.55 -9.23 -6.44
CA ASN A 296 -20.30 -10.40 -5.61
C ASN A 296 -20.36 -10.09 -4.09
N GLY A 297 -21.04 -9.01 -3.69
CA GLY A 297 -21.26 -8.65 -2.29
C GLY A 297 -20.56 -7.35 -1.90
N ASN A 298 -19.62 -7.43 -0.95
CA ASN A 298 -18.89 -6.25 -0.47
C ASN A 298 -18.03 -5.63 -1.58
N ASP A 299 -17.83 -4.32 -1.53
CA ASP A 299 -16.95 -3.61 -2.45
C ASP A 299 -15.48 -4.01 -2.20
N PRO A 300 -14.86 -4.80 -3.10
CA PRO A 300 -13.47 -5.22 -2.89
C PRO A 300 -12.49 -4.08 -3.09
N TYR A 301 -12.92 -2.98 -3.72
CA TYR A 301 -12.11 -1.85 -4.15
C TYR A 301 -12.19 -0.64 -3.23
N ALA A 302 -12.89 -0.70 -2.09
CA ALA A 302 -13.06 0.43 -1.18
C ALA A 302 -11.74 1.15 -0.82
N ALA A 303 -10.65 0.40 -0.62
CA ALA A 303 -9.32 0.99 -0.37
C ALA A 303 -8.55 1.36 -1.65
N ALA A 304 -8.83 0.71 -2.78
CA ALA A 304 -8.12 0.91 -4.04
C ALA A 304 -8.71 2.05 -4.88
N GLU A 305 -10.01 2.33 -4.76
CA GLU A 305 -10.71 3.39 -5.47
C GLU A 305 -10.10 4.79 -5.25
N PRO A 306 -9.92 5.29 -4.01
CA PRO A 306 -9.32 6.62 -3.81
C PRO A 306 -7.90 6.70 -4.39
N ILE A 307 -7.11 5.64 -4.21
CA ILE A 307 -5.77 5.53 -4.78
C ILE A 307 -5.80 5.61 -6.31
N ALA A 308 -6.69 4.85 -6.96
CA ALA A 308 -6.84 4.84 -8.41
C ALA A 308 -7.23 6.22 -8.95
N ARG A 309 -8.15 6.91 -8.27
CA ARG A 309 -8.59 8.27 -8.64
C ARG A 309 -7.45 9.27 -8.51
N ALA A 310 -6.74 9.28 -7.38
CA ALA A 310 -5.64 10.19 -7.15
C ALA A 310 -4.49 9.96 -8.16
N MET A 311 -4.16 8.70 -8.41
CA MET A 311 -3.11 8.32 -9.36
C MET A 311 -3.45 8.77 -10.80
N LEU A 312 -4.64 8.43 -11.30
CA LEU A 312 -5.03 8.80 -12.66
C LEU A 312 -5.18 10.31 -12.84
N ARG A 313 -5.72 11.03 -11.85
CA ARG A 313 -5.74 12.51 -11.89
C ARG A 313 -4.33 13.10 -11.94
N THR A 314 -3.37 12.51 -11.21
CA THR A 314 -1.98 12.95 -11.26
C THR A 314 -1.39 12.74 -12.65
N ILE A 315 -1.63 11.58 -13.26
CA ILE A 315 -1.19 11.25 -14.63
C ILE A 315 -1.84 12.20 -15.66
N ASP A 316 -3.13 12.49 -15.52
CA ASP A 316 -3.88 13.39 -16.41
C ASP A 316 -3.43 14.86 -16.29
N ALA A 317 -2.88 15.25 -15.13
CA ALA A 317 -2.35 16.58 -14.89
C ALA A 317 -0.94 16.80 -15.46
N LEU A 318 -0.25 15.73 -15.89
CA LEU A 318 1.05 15.85 -16.57
C LEU A 318 0.91 16.53 -17.93
N SER A 319 2.00 17.12 -18.43
CA SER A 319 2.04 17.55 -19.82
C SER A 319 1.80 16.35 -20.75
N PRO A 320 1.21 16.54 -21.95
CA PRO A 320 0.99 15.44 -22.87
C PRO A 320 2.24 14.62 -23.19
N GLU A 321 3.40 15.29 -23.30
CA GLU A 321 4.70 14.67 -23.55
C GLU A 321 5.20 13.84 -22.35
N ASN A 322 5.10 14.37 -21.13
CA ASN A 322 5.50 13.63 -19.92
C ASN A 322 4.58 12.46 -19.65
N ARG A 323 3.27 12.63 -19.90
CA ARG A 323 2.28 11.54 -19.81
C ARG A 323 2.59 10.43 -20.79
N GLU A 324 2.85 10.76 -22.05
CA GLU A 324 3.21 9.77 -23.07
C GLU A 324 4.50 9.06 -22.69
N THR A 325 5.53 9.80 -22.27
CA THR A 325 6.82 9.23 -21.86
C THR A 325 6.67 8.28 -20.67
N LEU A 326 5.90 8.67 -19.63
CA LEU A 326 5.60 7.81 -18.49
C LEU A 326 4.92 6.50 -18.93
N CYS A 327 3.84 6.62 -19.70
CA CYS A 327 3.06 5.48 -20.15
C CYS A 327 3.89 4.55 -21.03
N ALA A 328 4.65 5.11 -21.98
CA ALA A 328 5.56 4.37 -22.85
C ALA A 328 6.66 3.67 -22.03
N PHE A 329 7.28 4.37 -21.07
CA PHE A 329 8.31 3.79 -20.20
C PHE A 329 7.77 2.61 -19.38
N LEU A 330 6.62 2.77 -18.71
CA LEU A 330 6.03 1.71 -17.90
C LEU A 330 5.48 0.55 -18.74
N ALA A 331 4.94 0.82 -19.93
CA ALA A 331 4.49 -0.23 -20.86
C ALA A 331 5.67 -1.01 -21.44
N GLN A 332 6.74 -0.33 -21.84
CA GLN A 332 7.95 -0.94 -22.42
C GLN A 332 8.72 -1.79 -21.40
N THR A 333 8.83 -1.33 -20.15
CA THR A 333 9.52 -2.07 -19.08
C THR A 333 8.61 -3.07 -18.38
N ARG A 334 7.29 -2.91 -18.50
CA ARG A 334 6.27 -3.58 -17.69
C ARG A 334 6.49 -3.43 -16.18
N ALA A 335 7.35 -2.49 -15.76
CA ALA A 335 7.71 -2.33 -14.36
C ALA A 335 6.49 -1.92 -13.52
N THR A 336 6.51 -2.31 -12.26
CA THR A 336 5.59 -1.79 -11.26
C THR A 336 6.21 -0.59 -10.59
N ALA A 337 5.60 0.58 -10.77
CA ALA A 337 5.91 1.78 -10.02
C ALA A 337 5.17 1.76 -8.68
N SER A 338 5.92 1.97 -7.60
CA SER A 338 5.43 1.92 -6.23
C SER A 338 5.45 3.31 -5.61
N PHE A 339 4.34 3.67 -4.94
CA PHE A 339 4.09 4.99 -4.40
C PHE A 339 3.55 4.87 -2.97
N GLU A 340 3.82 5.89 -2.16
CA GLU A 340 3.07 6.14 -0.93
C GLU A 340 1.99 7.18 -1.26
N MET A 341 0.72 6.82 -1.11
CA MET A 341 -0.41 7.73 -1.29
C MET A 341 -0.65 8.51 0.01
N LEU A 342 -0.33 9.80 -0.01
CA LEU A 342 -0.61 10.71 1.10
C LEU A 342 -2.05 11.20 1.01
N CYS A 343 -2.89 10.85 2.00
CA CYS A 343 -4.31 11.18 2.00
C CYS A 343 -4.66 12.18 3.13
N PRO A 344 -4.88 13.47 2.86
CA PRO A 344 -5.23 14.46 3.91
C PRO A 344 -6.52 14.09 4.65
N SER A 345 -7.43 13.38 3.99
CA SER A 345 -8.71 12.90 4.56
C SER A 345 -8.58 11.58 5.34
N TYR A 346 -7.43 10.89 5.24
CA TYR A 346 -7.14 9.62 5.90
C TYR A 346 -5.66 9.58 6.32
N GLN A 347 -5.38 10.13 7.50
CA GLN A 347 -4.04 10.29 8.05
C GLN A 347 -3.75 9.24 9.13
N HIS A 348 -2.51 8.74 9.14
CA HIS A 348 -2.07 7.75 10.12
C HIS A 348 -1.53 8.44 11.38
N VAL A 349 -0.29 8.94 11.33
CA VAL A 349 0.41 9.55 12.48
C VAL A 349 0.98 10.91 12.12
N GLN A 350 1.55 11.06 10.92
CA GLN A 350 2.09 12.33 10.46
C GLN A 350 0.97 13.26 9.98
N LEU A 351 1.05 14.52 10.38
CA LEU A 351 0.11 15.55 9.94
C LEU A 351 0.38 15.93 8.48
N LEU A 352 -0.68 15.95 7.68
CA LEU A 352 -0.66 16.24 6.25
C LEU A 352 -1.41 17.54 5.91
N ASP A 353 -1.37 18.56 6.78
CA ASP A 353 -2.06 19.84 6.58
C ASP A 353 -1.40 20.75 5.53
N TYR A 354 -0.25 20.34 5.00
CA TYR A 354 0.48 21.02 3.93
C TYR A 354 0.09 20.55 2.52
N ILE A 355 -0.75 19.51 2.39
CA ILE A 355 -1.28 19.01 1.11
C ILE A 355 -2.81 19.04 1.13
N GLU A 356 -3.40 19.49 0.03
CA GLU A 356 -4.87 19.66 -0.08
C GLU A 356 -5.56 18.44 -0.71
N GLN A 357 -4.82 17.63 -1.45
CA GLN A 357 -5.36 16.52 -2.24
C GLN A 357 -4.53 15.25 -2.02
N ASP A 358 -5.16 14.10 -2.26
CA ASP A 358 -4.49 12.80 -2.26
C ASP A 358 -3.32 12.83 -3.24
N THR A 359 -2.10 12.64 -2.73
CA THR A 359 -0.85 12.88 -3.49
C THR A 359 0.00 11.62 -3.53
N PRO A 360 0.25 11.02 -4.72
CA PRO A 360 1.17 9.90 -4.83
C PRO A 360 2.62 10.37 -4.73
N VAL A 361 3.40 9.74 -3.83
CA VAL A 361 4.84 9.97 -3.67
C VAL A 361 5.59 8.73 -4.11
N PHE A 362 6.31 8.82 -5.22
CA PHE A 362 7.03 7.69 -5.81
C PHE A 362 8.23 7.26 -4.97
N TYR A 363 8.38 5.96 -4.71
CA TYR A 363 9.51 5.41 -3.96
C TYR A 363 10.26 4.25 -4.64
N GLY A 364 9.84 3.79 -5.82
CA GLY A 364 10.69 2.88 -6.59
C GLY A 364 10.01 2.01 -7.64
N LEU A 365 10.84 1.26 -8.38
CA LEU A 365 10.44 0.32 -9.43
C LEU A 365 10.80 -1.12 -9.08
N SER A 366 9.89 -2.04 -9.39
CA SER A 366 10.15 -3.49 -9.40
C SER A 366 9.77 -4.14 -10.72
N LEU A 367 10.49 -5.22 -11.04
CA LEU A 367 10.34 -5.94 -12.30
C LEU A 367 9.32 -7.07 -12.16
N PRO A 368 8.40 -7.24 -13.13
CA PRO A 368 7.34 -8.24 -13.07
C PRO A 368 7.84 -9.63 -13.50
N THR A 369 8.82 -10.19 -12.79
CA THR A 369 9.37 -11.52 -13.08
C THR A 369 9.58 -12.33 -11.80
N MET A 370 9.59 -13.66 -11.92
CA MET A 370 10.00 -14.55 -10.82
C MET A 370 11.53 -14.69 -10.74
N GLU A 371 12.23 -14.39 -11.83
CA GLU A 371 13.69 -14.50 -11.93
C GLU A 371 14.26 -13.15 -12.28
N ALA A 372 14.34 -12.24 -11.31
CA ALA A 372 14.93 -10.92 -11.56
C ALA A 372 16.33 -11.04 -12.19
N PRO A 373 16.74 -10.10 -13.06
CA PRO A 373 18.14 -10.03 -13.50
C PRO A 373 19.04 -9.80 -12.28
N GLN A 374 20.31 -10.14 -12.45
CA GLN A 374 21.31 -10.03 -11.38
C GLN A 374 21.31 -8.63 -10.78
N GLY A 375 21.24 -8.57 -9.44
CA GLY A 375 21.28 -7.33 -8.68
C GLY A 375 19.96 -6.56 -8.64
N ALA A 376 18.90 -7.06 -9.28
CA ALA A 376 17.55 -6.50 -9.22
C ALA A 376 16.54 -7.42 -8.49
N GLU A 377 17.04 -8.40 -7.72
CA GLU A 377 16.21 -9.38 -7.03
C GLU A 377 15.32 -8.73 -5.95
N ILE A 378 15.80 -7.64 -5.34
CA ILE A 378 15.03 -6.83 -4.39
C ILE A 378 14.27 -5.74 -5.14
N CYS A 379 15.00 -4.88 -5.84
CA CYS A 379 14.49 -3.82 -6.70
C CYS A 379 15.54 -3.39 -7.73
N VAL A 380 15.10 -2.67 -8.77
CA VAL A 380 16.02 -1.92 -9.64
C VAL A 380 16.70 -0.83 -8.80
N ASN A 381 17.98 -0.54 -9.05
CA ASN A 381 18.65 0.59 -8.41
C ASN A 381 17.79 1.86 -8.63
N PRO A 382 17.26 2.47 -7.57
CA PRO A 382 16.13 3.36 -7.73
C PRO A 382 16.52 4.77 -8.14
N VAL A 383 17.81 5.13 -8.16
CA VAL A 383 18.27 6.50 -8.42
C VAL A 383 17.83 6.99 -9.80
N LEU A 384 18.00 6.18 -10.86
CA LEU A 384 17.47 6.53 -12.19
C LEU A 384 15.96 6.77 -12.16
N ALA A 385 15.22 5.90 -11.45
CA ALA A 385 13.76 5.99 -11.39
C ALA A 385 13.31 7.23 -10.61
N TYR A 386 14.01 7.62 -9.55
CA TYR A 386 13.73 8.86 -8.82
C TYR A 386 13.91 10.07 -9.73
N GLU A 387 15.04 10.18 -10.40
CA GLU A 387 15.33 11.32 -11.26
C GLU A 387 14.42 11.37 -12.49
N LEU A 388 14.09 10.22 -13.08
CA LEU A 388 13.10 10.13 -14.14
C LEU A 388 11.73 10.62 -13.67
N MET A 389 11.21 10.09 -12.56
CA MET A 389 9.88 10.45 -12.07
C MET A 389 9.79 11.94 -11.70
N ARG A 390 10.85 12.52 -11.12
CA ARG A 390 10.96 13.97 -10.87
C ARG A 390 10.90 14.77 -12.16
N SER A 391 11.68 14.38 -13.18
CA SER A 391 11.70 15.06 -14.47
C SER A 391 10.34 15.04 -15.19
N LEU A 392 9.55 13.97 -14.95
CA LEU A 392 8.20 13.84 -15.50
C LEU A 392 7.14 14.62 -14.71
N GLY A 393 7.47 15.13 -13.51
CA GLY A 393 6.57 15.94 -12.68
C GLY A 393 5.93 15.19 -11.51
N PHE A 394 6.36 13.97 -11.19
CA PHE A 394 5.93 13.29 -9.96
C PHE A 394 6.74 13.77 -8.76
N ARG A 395 6.07 13.85 -7.61
CA ARG A 395 6.74 13.89 -6.32
C ARG A 395 7.38 12.53 -6.04
N THR A 396 8.62 12.52 -5.59
CA THR A 396 9.31 11.32 -5.13
C THR A 396 9.64 11.46 -3.65
N VAL A 397 10.00 10.34 -3.01
CA VAL A 397 10.67 10.39 -1.71
C VAL A 397 11.94 11.22 -1.81
N GLU A 398 12.28 11.89 -0.71
CA GLU A 398 13.60 12.49 -0.56
C GLU A 398 14.61 11.37 -0.32
N TYR A 399 15.77 11.46 -0.96
CA TYR A 399 16.80 10.44 -0.81
C TYR A 399 18.21 11.04 -0.75
N LYS A 400 19.11 10.29 -0.13
CA LYS A 400 20.56 10.55 -0.12
C LYS A 400 21.30 9.25 -0.37
N VAL A 401 22.39 9.34 -1.13
CA VAL A 401 23.34 8.24 -1.28
C VAL A 401 24.57 8.59 -0.45
N VAL A 402 24.93 7.71 0.49
CA VAL A 402 26.08 7.93 1.37
C VAL A 402 26.99 6.69 1.38
N PRO A 403 28.31 6.85 1.48
CA PRO A 403 29.21 5.73 1.74
C PRO A 403 28.82 4.98 3.01
N PHE A 404 28.95 3.66 3.00
CA PHE A 404 28.66 2.82 4.15
C PHE A 404 29.91 2.68 5.03
N GLU A 405 29.96 3.49 6.08
CA GLU A 405 30.94 3.35 7.16
C GLU A 405 30.22 2.91 8.44
N PRO A 406 30.49 1.72 9.00
CA PRO A 406 29.68 1.14 10.08
C PRO A 406 29.44 2.07 11.28
N THR A 407 30.46 2.79 11.73
CA THR A 407 30.35 3.73 12.86
C THR A 407 29.53 4.98 12.50
N ALA A 408 29.79 5.59 11.33
CA ALA A 408 29.03 6.75 10.87
C ALA A 408 27.57 6.38 10.58
N TYR A 409 27.35 5.16 10.07
CA TYR A 409 26.02 4.63 9.81
C TYR A 409 25.24 4.39 11.11
N ALA A 410 25.87 3.87 12.16
CA ALA A 410 25.25 3.73 13.47
C ALA A 410 24.81 5.09 14.05
N ALA A 411 25.65 6.12 13.92
CA ALA A 411 25.28 7.49 14.30
C ALA A 411 24.10 8.01 13.47
N ARG A 412 24.09 7.75 12.16
CA ARG A 412 22.98 8.11 11.27
C ARG A 412 21.68 7.40 11.63
N LEU A 413 21.73 6.14 12.06
CA LEU A 413 20.55 5.44 12.56
C LEU A 413 20.00 6.10 13.82
N GLN A 414 20.87 6.55 14.72
CA GLN A 414 20.45 7.29 15.90
C GLN A 414 19.79 8.62 15.54
N GLU A 415 20.35 9.37 14.58
CA GLU A 415 19.72 10.59 14.05
C GLU A 415 18.32 10.33 13.46
N ILE A 416 18.15 9.20 12.76
CA ILE A 416 16.83 8.81 12.24
C ILE A 416 15.88 8.52 13.41
N ARG A 417 16.31 7.80 14.45
CA ARG A 417 15.46 7.50 15.61
C ARG A 417 15.03 8.76 16.36
N ASP A 418 15.92 9.74 16.47
CA ASP A 418 15.71 11.00 17.21
C ASP A 418 14.98 12.07 16.38
N ALA A 419 14.75 11.80 15.09
CA ALA A 419 14.00 12.69 14.21
C ALA A 419 12.54 12.85 14.68
N TRP A 420 11.98 14.03 14.45
CA TRP A 420 10.65 14.42 14.90
C TRP A 420 9.73 14.69 13.71
N GLN A 421 8.42 14.42 13.86
CA GLN A 421 7.38 14.62 12.84
C GLN A 421 7.55 13.85 11.52
N HIS A 422 8.34 12.79 11.53
CA HIS A 422 8.49 11.89 10.39
C HIS A 422 8.34 10.44 10.85
N GLU A 423 7.82 9.58 9.98
CA GLU A 423 7.73 8.15 10.33
C GLU A 423 9.11 7.52 10.48
N GLY A 424 10.07 7.89 9.61
CA GLY A 424 11.46 7.44 9.69
C GLY A 424 12.10 7.37 8.30
N ALA A 425 12.87 6.32 8.05
CA ALA A 425 13.61 6.11 6.81
C ALA A 425 13.54 4.66 6.29
N VAL A 426 13.72 4.51 4.98
CA VAL A 426 14.01 3.21 4.36
C VAL A 426 15.43 3.27 3.79
N ASN A 427 16.29 2.38 4.25
CA ASN A 427 17.69 2.28 3.85
C ASN A 427 17.85 1.09 2.90
N LEU A 428 18.34 1.36 1.70
CA LEU A 428 18.70 0.36 0.71
C LEU A 428 20.21 0.18 0.74
N PHE A 429 20.66 -1.04 1.02
CA PHE A 429 22.08 -1.39 1.10
C PHE A 429 22.58 -1.75 -0.28
N VAL A 430 23.66 -1.11 -0.70
CA VAL A 430 24.16 -1.19 -2.06
C VAL A 430 25.60 -1.69 -2.08
N ASP A 431 25.89 -2.69 -2.91
CA ASP A 431 27.24 -3.27 -3.04
C ASP A 431 28.16 -2.46 -3.97
N ASP A 432 29.36 -3.00 -4.23
CA ASP A 432 30.39 -2.42 -5.09
C ASP A 432 29.99 -2.33 -6.56
N ALA A 433 29.09 -3.23 -6.99
CA ALA A 433 28.51 -3.20 -8.32
C ALA A 433 27.24 -2.33 -8.38
N ALA A 434 26.93 -1.54 -7.35
CA ALA A 434 25.74 -0.72 -7.26
C ALA A 434 24.40 -1.51 -7.26
N HIS A 435 24.42 -2.80 -6.90
CA HIS A 435 23.21 -3.60 -6.72
C HIS A 435 22.60 -3.38 -5.34
N VAL A 436 21.26 -3.34 -5.26
CA VAL A 436 20.56 -3.33 -3.97
C VAL A 436 20.55 -4.74 -3.40
N ILE A 437 21.28 -4.94 -2.31
CA ILE A 437 21.46 -6.25 -1.66
C ILE A 437 20.59 -6.46 -0.43
N GLY A 438 19.97 -5.39 0.09
CA GLY A 438 19.06 -5.44 1.22
C GLY A 438 18.26 -4.15 1.37
N MET A 439 17.15 -4.23 2.09
CA MET A 439 16.34 -3.08 2.49
C MET A 439 15.97 -3.20 3.95
N GLU A 440 16.14 -2.11 4.70
CA GLU A 440 15.73 -2.02 6.10
C GLU A 440 14.94 -0.75 6.33
N LYS A 441 13.87 -0.85 7.13
CA LYS A 441 13.13 0.32 7.60
C LYS A 441 13.49 0.64 9.05
N PHE A 442 13.57 1.92 9.33
CA PHE A 442 13.78 2.48 10.66
C PHE A 442 12.68 3.50 10.91
N LYS A 443 12.06 3.46 12.08
CA LYS A 443 11.07 4.44 12.48
C LYS A 443 11.67 5.35 13.55
N THR A 444 11.07 6.51 13.70
CA THR A 444 11.43 7.44 14.77
C THR A 444 10.82 6.96 16.09
N THR A 445 11.45 7.29 17.21
CA THR A 445 10.89 7.07 18.56
C THR A 445 9.52 7.76 18.66
N TRP A 446 9.45 9.00 18.15
CA TRP A 446 8.22 9.78 18.06
C TRP A 446 7.09 9.00 17.37
N TYR A 447 7.34 8.46 16.17
CA TYR A 447 6.33 7.73 15.42
C TYR A 447 5.86 6.47 16.12
N VAL A 448 6.79 5.67 16.66
CA VAL A 448 6.46 4.42 17.36
C VAL A 448 5.58 4.70 18.58
N CYS A 449 5.91 5.73 19.37
CA CYS A 449 5.15 6.14 20.54
C CYS A 449 3.76 6.68 20.17
N LEU A 450 3.67 7.59 19.20
CA LEU A 450 2.38 8.14 18.75
C LEU A 450 1.48 7.08 18.12
N ARG A 451 2.02 6.16 17.32
CA ARG A 451 1.25 5.03 16.78
C ARG A 451 0.67 4.18 17.91
N ALA A 452 1.44 3.92 18.96
CA ALA A 452 0.96 3.16 20.11
C ALA A 452 -0.18 3.89 20.84
N ILE A 453 -0.03 5.19 21.09
CA ILE A 453 -1.06 6.03 21.70
C ILE A 453 -2.34 6.03 20.86
N ARG A 454 -2.22 6.24 19.54
CA ARG A 454 -3.34 6.19 18.58
C ARG A 454 -4.11 4.87 18.69
N GLU A 455 -3.42 3.74 18.63
CA GLU A 455 -4.10 2.44 18.65
C GLU A 455 -4.81 2.18 19.99
N LYS A 456 -4.26 2.61 21.13
CA LYS A 456 -4.95 2.51 22.43
C LYS A 456 -6.13 3.47 22.54
N ALA A 457 -6.01 4.70 22.02
CA ALA A 457 -7.12 5.65 21.94
C ALA A 457 -8.27 5.14 21.05
N LYS A 458 -7.96 4.53 19.90
CA LYS A 458 -8.95 3.86 19.05
C LYS A 458 -9.66 2.72 19.77
N SER A 459 -8.89 1.88 20.48
CA SER A 459 -9.44 0.76 21.26
C SER A 459 -10.35 1.27 22.37
N PHE A 460 -9.93 2.30 23.11
CA PHE A 460 -10.74 2.97 24.12
C PHE A 460 -12.09 3.42 23.57
N LEU A 461 -12.09 4.25 22.52
CA LEU A 461 -13.34 4.75 21.91
C LEU A 461 -14.19 3.61 21.33
N HIS A 462 -13.58 2.55 20.80
CA HIS A 462 -14.33 1.39 20.33
C HIS A 462 -15.08 0.68 21.46
N HIS A 463 -14.44 0.49 22.62
CA HIS A 463 -15.04 -0.18 23.76
C HIS A 463 -16.04 0.72 24.49
N ALA A 464 -15.69 1.97 24.75
CA ALA A 464 -16.56 2.95 25.41
C ALA A 464 -17.86 3.22 24.63
N LEU A 465 -17.83 3.09 23.30
CA LEU A 465 -18.98 3.32 22.43
C LEU A 465 -19.63 2.02 21.92
N SER A 466 -19.20 0.85 22.42
CA SER A 466 -19.78 -0.42 21.99
C SER A 466 -21.18 -0.59 22.57
N THR A 467 -22.19 -0.74 21.71
CA THR A 467 -23.59 -0.91 22.11
C THR A 467 -23.94 -2.33 22.57
N LYS A 468 -22.95 -3.18 22.89
CA LYS A 468 -23.20 -4.50 23.47
C LYS A 468 -23.82 -4.31 24.86
N LYS A 469 -25.15 -4.31 24.89
CA LYS A 469 -26.03 -4.15 26.06
C LYS A 469 -25.56 -5.00 27.25
N THR A 470 -24.76 -4.40 28.12
CA THR A 470 -24.88 -4.59 29.56
C THR A 470 -26.11 -3.81 30.06
N ALA A 471 -26.64 -4.14 31.23
CA ALA A 471 -27.95 -3.68 31.68
C ALA A 471 -28.03 -2.13 31.75
N PRO A 472 -29.21 -1.51 31.64
CA PRO A 472 -29.36 -0.04 31.50
C PRO A 472 -28.80 0.84 32.63
N ASN A 473 -28.36 0.27 33.75
CA ASN A 473 -27.68 0.98 34.85
C ASN A 473 -26.15 0.76 34.90
N GLU A 474 -25.55 0.04 33.95
CA GLU A 474 -24.11 -0.30 33.94
C GLU A 474 -23.30 0.56 32.93
N ASN A 475 -23.92 1.55 32.29
CA ASN A 475 -23.30 2.28 31.18
C ASN A 475 -22.28 3.35 31.61
N GLU A 476 -22.49 4.07 32.72
CA GLU A 476 -21.47 5.01 33.24
C GLU A 476 -20.24 4.24 33.72
N ASP A 477 -20.46 3.12 34.42
CA ASP A 477 -19.39 2.22 34.84
C ASP A 477 -18.61 1.63 33.65
N ALA A 478 -19.25 1.39 32.51
CA ALA A 478 -18.61 0.80 31.33
C ALA A 478 -17.61 1.76 30.65
N VAL A 479 -17.89 3.06 30.62
CA VAL A 479 -16.98 4.07 30.04
C VAL A 479 -15.76 4.25 30.94
N ALA A 480 -15.98 4.39 32.25
CA ALA A 480 -14.90 4.47 33.24
C ALA A 480 -14.02 3.19 33.24
N ALA A 481 -14.63 2.01 33.16
CA ALA A 481 -13.89 0.75 33.05
C ALA A 481 -13.08 0.65 31.73
N SER A 482 -13.62 1.18 30.63
CA SER A 482 -12.91 1.24 29.34
C SER A 482 -11.71 2.18 29.40
N LEU A 483 -11.83 3.31 30.11
CA LEU A 483 -10.72 4.25 30.36
C LEU A 483 -9.62 3.56 31.17
N GLU A 484 -9.95 2.96 32.32
CA GLU A 484 -8.98 2.24 33.17
C GLU A 484 -8.26 1.13 32.38
N THR A 485 -9.01 0.36 31.58
CA THR A 485 -8.43 -0.67 30.71
C THR A 485 -7.46 -0.07 29.70
N ALA A 486 -7.78 1.08 29.10
CA ALA A 486 -6.92 1.74 28.14
C ALA A 486 -5.62 2.26 28.77
N LEU A 487 -5.68 2.84 29.98
CA LEU A 487 -4.50 3.30 30.73
C LEU A 487 -3.59 2.12 31.10
N GLN A 488 -4.15 1.00 31.58
CA GLN A 488 -3.37 -0.21 31.85
C GLN A 488 -2.70 -0.78 30.58
N GLN A 489 -3.41 -0.74 29.44
CA GLN A 489 -2.85 -1.18 28.15
C GLN A 489 -1.76 -0.25 27.63
N LEU A 490 -1.87 1.06 27.85
CA LEU A 490 -0.80 2.03 27.56
C LEU A 490 0.43 1.70 28.38
N HIS A 491 0.28 1.51 29.70
CA HIS A 491 1.38 1.17 30.58
C HIS A 491 2.11 -0.10 30.14
N LYS A 492 1.36 -1.17 29.84
CA LYS A 492 1.93 -2.42 29.31
C LYS A 492 2.67 -2.19 28.00
N ARG A 493 2.11 -1.39 27.09
CA ARG A 493 2.70 -1.12 25.78
C ARG A 493 3.98 -0.31 25.89
N PHE A 494 4.02 0.72 26.74
CA PHE A 494 5.21 1.54 26.93
C PHE A 494 6.35 0.80 27.63
N ARG A 495 6.06 -0.13 28.56
CA ARG A 495 7.10 -1.06 29.04
C ARG A 495 7.72 -1.88 27.91
N ALA A 496 6.91 -2.36 26.97
CA ALA A 496 7.41 -3.11 25.82
C ALA A 496 8.23 -2.21 24.88
N ILE A 497 7.74 -1.01 24.57
CA ILE A 497 8.44 -0.03 23.73
C ILE A 497 9.79 0.36 24.34
N LYS A 498 9.86 0.58 25.66
CA LYS A 498 11.10 0.90 26.36
C LYS A 498 12.19 -0.12 26.12
N VAL A 499 11.88 -1.40 26.33
CA VAL A 499 12.83 -2.51 26.10
C VAL A 499 13.19 -2.58 24.62
N TYR A 500 12.17 -2.52 23.77
CA TYR A 500 12.27 -2.72 22.33
C TYR A 500 13.12 -1.64 21.61
N LEU A 501 12.94 -0.36 21.97
CA LEU A 501 13.70 0.77 21.43
C LEU A 501 14.92 1.15 22.28
N ALA A 502 15.17 0.42 23.37
CA ALA A 502 16.18 0.77 24.38
C ALA A 502 16.06 2.22 24.88
N LEU A 503 14.83 2.71 25.09
CA LEU A 503 14.60 4.07 25.58
C LEU A 503 15.02 4.21 27.04
N ASN A 504 15.51 5.39 27.38
CA ASN A 504 15.71 5.76 28.78
C ASN A 504 14.35 5.93 29.51
N ASP A 505 14.39 5.90 30.84
CA ASP A 505 13.20 5.93 31.69
C ASP A 505 12.43 7.25 31.56
N GLU A 506 13.13 8.36 31.36
CA GLU A 506 12.58 9.70 31.24
C GLU A 506 11.74 9.84 29.97
N VAL A 507 12.33 9.61 28.79
CA VAL A 507 11.65 9.65 27.49
C VAL A 507 10.46 8.71 27.45
N CYS A 508 10.61 7.47 27.94
CA CYS A 508 9.51 6.52 27.98
C CYS A 508 8.39 6.99 28.93
N SER A 509 8.73 7.56 30.08
CA SER A 509 7.75 8.07 31.06
C SER A 509 7.00 9.28 30.52
N GLU A 510 7.68 10.18 29.81
CA GLU A 510 7.06 11.36 29.20
C GLU A 510 6.05 10.97 28.12
N TYR A 511 6.42 10.10 27.17
CA TYR A 511 5.48 9.62 26.16
C TYR A 511 4.32 8.82 26.76
N HIS A 512 4.59 8.00 27.79
CA HIS A 512 3.55 7.28 28.51
C HIS A 512 2.54 8.25 29.15
N SER A 513 3.03 9.25 29.89
CA SER A 513 2.20 10.27 30.53
C SER A 513 1.40 11.07 29.50
N LEU A 514 2.01 11.42 28.37
CA LEU A 514 1.33 12.11 27.27
C LEU A 514 0.19 11.25 26.68
N GLY A 515 0.41 9.95 26.54
CA GLY A 515 -0.62 9.00 26.14
C GLY A 515 -1.80 8.90 27.10
N GLU A 516 -1.53 8.84 28.41
CA GLU A 516 -2.56 8.83 29.45
C GLU A 516 -3.39 10.12 29.41
N ARG A 517 -2.72 11.27 29.35
CA ARG A 517 -3.36 12.59 29.24
C ARG A 517 -4.23 12.71 27.99
N PHE A 518 -3.80 12.14 26.87
CA PHE A 518 -4.60 12.16 25.64
C PHE A 518 -5.86 11.32 25.74
N VAL A 519 -5.78 10.10 26.29
CA VAL A 519 -6.97 9.26 26.48
C VAL A 519 -7.92 9.90 27.50
N GLN A 520 -7.38 10.52 28.56
CA GLN A 520 -8.17 11.28 29.52
C GLN A 520 -8.86 12.49 28.87
N TYR A 521 -8.16 13.24 28.01
CA TYR A 521 -8.74 14.34 27.23
C TYR A 521 -9.89 13.86 26.33
N LEU A 522 -9.75 12.69 25.68
CA LEU A 522 -10.84 12.11 24.91
C LEU A 522 -12.05 11.75 25.78
N HIS A 523 -11.83 11.28 27.00
CA HIS A 523 -12.88 10.95 27.97
C HIS A 523 -13.57 12.19 28.54
N ASP A 524 -12.83 13.02 29.26
CA ASP A 524 -13.36 14.10 30.08
C ASP A 524 -13.92 15.24 29.24
N GLU A 525 -13.31 15.51 28.09
CA GLU A 525 -13.67 16.67 27.27
C GLU A 525 -14.41 16.27 26.01
N ARG A 526 -13.81 15.41 25.17
CA ARG A 526 -14.35 15.14 23.83
C ARG A 526 -15.62 14.29 23.88
N LEU A 527 -15.64 13.21 24.65
CA LEU A 527 -16.82 12.37 24.80
C LEU A 527 -17.93 13.08 25.58
N THR A 528 -17.58 13.79 26.65
CA THR A 528 -18.54 14.61 27.41
C THR A 528 -19.20 15.67 26.53
N ALA A 529 -18.43 16.36 25.67
CA ALA A 529 -18.96 17.35 24.74
C ALA A 529 -19.94 16.78 23.71
N CYS A 530 -19.86 15.48 23.39
CA CYS A 530 -20.84 14.81 22.53
C CYS A 530 -22.19 14.57 23.22
N GLY A 531 -22.26 14.61 24.56
CA GLY A 531 -23.49 14.33 25.31
C GLY A 531 -24.09 12.96 24.96
N ASP A 532 -25.39 12.93 24.64
CA ASP A 532 -26.09 11.72 24.17
C ASP A 532 -26.15 11.59 22.63
N ASP A 533 -25.48 12.46 21.88
CA ASP A 533 -25.49 12.43 20.43
C ASP A 533 -24.64 11.26 19.89
N ALA A 534 -25.33 10.21 19.42
CA ALA A 534 -24.71 9.04 18.83
C ALA A 534 -23.93 9.35 17.54
N ALA A 535 -24.38 10.33 16.74
CA ALA A 535 -23.68 10.73 15.54
C ALA A 535 -22.37 11.44 15.87
N ALA A 536 -22.39 12.36 16.84
CA ALA A 536 -21.18 13.04 17.32
C ALA A 536 -20.15 12.07 17.92
N LYS A 537 -20.61 11.08 18.71
CA LYS A 537 -19.74 10.01 19.26
C LYS A 537 -19.10 9.18 18.15
N GLN A 538 -19.88 8.81 17.13
CA GLN A 538 -19.37 8.05 15.99
C GLN A 538 -18.40 8.87 15.13
N GLU A 539 -18.65 10.18 14.98
CA GLU A 539 -17.73 11.11 14.32
C GLU A 539 -16.41 11.20 15.07
N LEU A 540 -16.41 11.41 16.39
CA LEU A 540 -15.19 11.44 17.20
C LEU A 540 -14.36 10.15 17.03
N LYS A 541 -15.02 8.99 17.11
CA LYS A 541 -14.39 7.68 16.87
C LYS A 541 -13.74 7.62 15.49
N GLN A 542 -14.44 8.08 14.46
CA GLN A 542 -13.93 8.11 13.10
C GLN A 542 -12.73 9.07 12.98
N ARG A 543 -12.82 10.27 13.56
CA ARG A 543 -11.73 11.25 13.56
C ARG A 543 -10.47 10.73 14.23
N VAL A 544 -10.56 10.05 15.38
CA VAL A 544 -9.39 9.41 16.01
C VAL A 544 -8.83 8.26 15.16
N ALA A 545 -9.69 7.54 14.44
CA ALA A 545 -9.25 6.45 13.57
C ALA A 545 -8.54 6.95 12.29
N THR A 546 -9.06 8.00 11.65
CA THR A 546 -8.64 8.41 10.29
C THR A 546 -8.04 9.81 10.20
N LEU A 547 -8.08 10.59 11.27
CA LEU A 547 -7.54 11.95 11.36
C LEU A 547 -6.80 12.14 12.69
N PHE A 548 -6.16 11.08 13.19
CA PHE A 548 -5.42 11.08 14.46
C PHE A 548 -4.50 12.29 14.62
N PRO A 549 -3.60 12.63 13.67
CA PRO A 549 -2.72 13.79 13.84
C PRO A 549 -3.45 15.12 14.03
N VAL A 550 -4.66 15.28 13.46
CA VAL A 550 -5.47 16.49 13.65
C VAL A 550 -5.99 16.54 15.09
N VAL A 551 -6.56 15.43 15.58
CA VAL A 551 -7.07 15.34 16.96
C VAL A 551 -5.92 15.45 17.98
N TRP A 552 -4.75 14.90 17.64
CA TRP A 552 -3.53 15.02 18.43
C TRP A 552 -3.06 16.47 18.54
N LYS A 553 -2.99 17.20 17.42
CA LYS A 553 -2.65 18.63 17.39
C LYS A 553 -3.63 19.48 18.21
N GLU A 554 -4.92 19.18 18.13
CA GLU A 554 -5.95 19.82 18.97
C GLU A 554 -5.65 19.61 20.47
N PHE A 555 -5.34 18.38 20.88
CA PHE A 555 -4.96 18.06 22.26
C PHE A 555 -3.69 18.79 22.72
N LEU A 556 -2.62 18.80 21.91
CA LEU A 556 -1.38 19.48 22.25
C LEU A 556 -1.61 21.00 22.42
N THR A 557 -2.39 21.59 21.51
CA THR A 557 -2.75 23.01 21.56
C THR A 557 -3.59 23.33 22.80
N HIS A 558 -4.58 22.49 23.10
CA HIS A 558 -5.49 22.68 24.22
C HIS A 558 -4.80 22.57 25.57
N THR A 559 -3.87 21.61 25.71
CA THR A 559 -3.22 21.33 27.00
C THR A 559 -1.87 22.03 27.17
N GLY A 560 -1.34 22.67 26.13
CA GLY A 560 0.02 23.22 26.10
C GLY A 560 1.13 22.17 26.18
N ALA A 561 0.81 20.90 25.96
CA ALA A 561 1.79 19.81 25.96
C ALA A 561 2.64 19.81 24.68
N SER A 562 3.82 19.19 24.75
CA SER A 562 4.69 18.93 23.60
C SER A 562 4.90 17.43 23.41
N ASP A 563 5.04 17.01 22.16
CA ASP A 563 5.45 15.65 21.78
C ASP A 563 6.88 15.60 21.19
N GLU A 564 7.58 16.73 21.18
CA GLU A 564 9.02 16.83 20.91
C GLU A 564 9.80 16.45 22.17
N ILE A 565 9.97 15.14 22.38
CA ILE A 565 10.65 14.52 23.52
C ILE A 565 11.92 13.85 22.99
N ARG A 566 13.08 14.13 23.58
CA ARG A 566 14.40 13.61 23.14
C ARG A 566 15.27 13.20 24.31
#